data_AF-A0A3D5KAD0-F1
#
_entry.id   AF-A0A3D5KAD0-F1
#
_cell.length_a   1.000
_cell.length_b   1.000
_cell.length_c   1.000
_cell.angle_alpha   90.00
_cell.angle_beta   90.00
_cell.angle_gamma   90.00
#
_symmetry.space_group_name_H-M   'P 1'
#
loop_
_entity.id
_entity.type
_entity.pdbx_description
1 polymer ?
#
loop_
_entity_poly.entity_id
_entity_poly.type
_entity_poly.pdbx_seq_one_letter_code
_entity_poly.pdbx_strand_id
1 'polypeptide(L)' 'MKIKKTYGILAILLGGVGVHFFYAGKNGYGILSILFSWTFVPSIIGIVLGIMALCSSEEEFQKKFILQE' A
#
# COMPACT_ATOMS: atom_id res chain seq x y z
N MET A 1 2.00 1.83 16.04
CA MET A 1 2.55 2.83 15.11
C MET A 1 3.02 2.11 13.86
N LYS A 2 2.30 2.23 12.74
CA LYS A 2 2.75 1.65 11.46
C LYS A 2 3.72 2.60 10.79
N ILE A 3 4.81 2.08 10.21
CA ILE A 3 5.90 2.91 9.70
C ILE A 3 5.66 3.18 8.21
N LYS A 4 5.54 4.46 7.82
CA LYS A 4 5.33 4.86 6.42
C LYS A 4 6.41 4.37 5.46
N LYS A 5 7.68 4.33 5.92
CA LYS A 5 8.80 3.80 5.14
C LYS A 5 8.61 2.31 4.84
N THR A 6 8.21 1.51 5.83
CA THR A 6 7.93 0.09 5.63
C THR A 6 6.78 -0.10 4.66
N TYR A 7 5.70 0.66 4.80
CA TYR A 7 4.59 0.62 3.84
C TYR A 7 5.04 0.99 2.41
N GLY A 8 5.81 2.07 2.25
CA GLY A 8 6.30 2.53 0.95
C GLY A 8 7.22 1.53 0.27
N ILE A 9 8.16 0.92 1.02
CA ILE A 9 9.06 -0.12 0.50
C ILE A 9 8.27 -1.36 0.10
N LEU A 10 7.32 -1.81 0.94
CA LEU A 10 6.43 -2.92 0.60
C LEU A 10 5.56 -2.61 -0.62
N ALA A 11 5.11 -1.36 -0.79
CA ALA A 11 4.27 -0.97 -1.91
C ALA A 11 5.06 -0.93 -3.23
N ILE A 12 6.34 -0.51 -3.20
CA ILE A 12 7.20 -0.47 -4.39
C ILE A 12 7.68 -1.88 -4.78
N LEU A 13 8.14 -2.69 -3.82
CA LEU A 13 8.72 -4.01 -4.09
C LEU A 13 7.66 -5.12 -4.20
N LEU A 14 6.59 -5.03 -3.41
CA LEU A 14 5.53 -6.05 -3.29
C LEU A 14 4.15 -5.47 -3.64
N GLY A 15 4.12 -4.38 -4.42
CA GLY A 15 2.90 -3.74 -4.92
C GLY A 15 2.02 -4.70 -5.72
N GLY A 16 2.65 -5.52 -6.57
CA GLY A 16 1.96 -6.49 -7.43
C GLY A 16 1.15 -7.55 -6.69
N VAL A 17 1.52 -7.86 -5.45
CA VAL A 17 0.81 -8.83 -4.60
C VAL A 17 -0.12 -8.12 -3.61
N GLY A 18 0.01 -6.80 -3.42
CA GLY A 18 -0.80 -6.02 -2.50
C GLY A 18 -0.45 -6.20 -1.02
N VAL A 19 0.76 -6.69 -0.69
CA VAL A 19 1.21 -6.95 0.70
C VAL A 19 1.13 -5.68 1.57
N HIS A 20 1.36 -4.51 0.98
CA HIS A 20 1.24 -3.23 1.65
C HIS A 20 -0.19 -2.91 2.14
N PHE A 21 -1.25 -3.41 1.48
CA PHE A 21 -2.63 -3.27 1.97
C PHE A 21 -2.89 -4.12 3.21
N PHE A 22 -2.34 -5.35 3.26
CA PHE A 22 -2.36 -6.16 4.49
C PHE A 22 -1.58 -5.48 5.61
N TYR A 23 -0.42 -4.87 5.28
CA TYR A 23 0.32 -4.07 6.24
C TYR A 23 -0.49 -2.87 6.73
N ALA A 24 -1.34 -2.24 5.92
CA ALA A 24 -2.26 -1.19 6.38
C ALA A 24 -3.41 -1.73 7.24
N GLY A 25 -3.77 -3.02 7.15
CA GLY A 25 -4.95 -3.61 7.79
C GLY A 25 -6.15 -3.69 6.85
N LYS A 26 -5.96 -3.34 5.58
CA LYS A 26 -6.98 -3.31 4.52
C LYS A 26 -7.03 -4.65 3.78
N ASN A 27 -7.43 -5.70 4.48
CA ASN A 27 -7.40 -7.07 3.96
C ASN A 27 -8.24 -7.26 2.68
N GLY A 28 -9.36 -6.54 2.54
CA GLY A 28 -10.18 -6.57 1.32
C GLY A 28 -9.41 -6.11 0.08
N TYR A 29 -8.72 -4.98 0.16
CA TYR A 29 -7.86 -4.48 -0.92
C TYR A 29 -6.64 -5.37 -1.17
N GLY A 30 -6.12 -6.00 -0.12
CA GLY A 30 -5.06 -7.01 -0.23
C GLY A 30 -5.50 -8.24 -1.04
N ILE A 31 -6.67 -8.81 -0.72
CA ILE A 31 -7.24 -9.94 -1.46
C ILE A 31 -7.55 -9.55 -2.90
N LEU A 32 -8.14 -8.37 -3.12
CA LEU A 32 -8.39 -7.84 -4.45
C LEU A 32 -7.10 -7.73 -5.27
N SER A 33 -6.03 -7.23 -4.65
CA SER A 33 -4.71 -7.12 -5.28
C SER A 33 -4.15 -8.49 -5.67
N ILE A 34 -4.37 -9.53 -4.86
CA ILE A 34 -3.96 -10.91 -5.20
C ILE A 34 -4.78 -11.43 -6.39
N LEU A 35 -6.10 -11.21 -6.42
CA LEU A 35 -6.96 -11.63 -7.54
C LEU A 35 -6.59 -10.92 -8.86
N PHE A 36 -6.14 -9.66 -8.78
CA PHE A 36 -5.69 -8.87 -9.92
C PHE A 36 -4.18 -8.89 -10.15
N SER A 37 -3.40 -9.66 -9.39
CA SER A 37 -1.94 -9.67 -9.47
C SER A 37 -1.41 -10.07 -10.85
N TRP A 38 -2.15 -10.91 -11.58
CA TRP A 38 -1.87 -11.30 -12.97
C TRP A 38 -2.01 -10.18 -14.02
N THR A 39 -2.69 -9.07 -13.73
CA THR A 39 -2.84 -7.95 -14.68
C THR A 39 -1.74 -6.91 -14.55
N PHE A 40 -0.82 -7.06 -13.60
CA PHE A 40 0.19 -6.06 -13.21
C PHE A 40 -0.37 -4.70 -12.75
N VAL A 41 -1.69 -4.50 -12.76
CA VAL A 41 -2.36 -3.29 -12.26
C VAL A 41 -2.01 -3.00 -10.79
N PRO A 42 -2.00 -4.01 -9.87
CA PRO A 42 -1.62 -3.76 -8.49
C PRO A 42 -0.17 -3.28 -8.33
N SER A 43 0.74 -3.66 -9.24
CA SER A 43 2.12 -3.20 -9.23
C SER A 43 2.23 -1.70 -9.50
N ILE A 44 1.49 -1.19 -10.49
CA ILE A 44 1.48 0.23 -10.82
C ILE A 44 0.87 1.04 -9.67
N ILE A 45 -0.28 0.57 -9.15
CA ILE A 45 -0.95 1.21 -8.01
C ILE A 45 -0.02 1.20 -6.78
N GLY A 46 0.65 0.10 -6.49
CA GLY A 46 1.60 -0.03 -5.38
C GLY A 46 2.77 0.96 -5.49
N ILE A 47 3.33 1.15 -6.68
CA ILE A 47 4.41 2.14 -6.89
C ILE A 47 3.89 3.57 -6.61
N VAL A 48 2.73 3.95 -7.16
CA VAL A 48 2.14 5.28 -6.94
C VAL A 48 1.83 5.51 -5.45
N LEU A 49 1.17 4.55 -4.81
CA LEU A 49 0.84 4.64 -3.38
C LEU A 49 2.10 4.62 -2.50
N GLY A 50 3.13 3.87 -2.90
CA GLY A 50 4.41 3.82 -2.20
C GLY A 50 5.14 5.15 -2.24
N ILE A 51 5.22 5.79 -3.42
CA ILE A 51 5.82 7.12 -3.57
C ILE A 51 5.01 8.15 -2.79
N MET A 52 3.67 8.14 -2.90
CA MET A 52 2.81 9.03 -2.13
C MET A 52 3.03 8.89 -0.62
N ALA A 53 3.10 7.66 -0.11
CA ALA A 53 3.33 7.39 1.31
C ALA A 53 4.72 7.82 1.80
N LEU A 54 5.74 7.73 0.93
CA LEU A 54 7.10 8.20 1.25
C LEU A 54 7.20 9.72 1.26
N CYS A 55 6.47 10.39 0.35
CA CYS A 55 6.45 11.85 0.24
C CYS A 55 5.47 12.54 1.21
N SER A 56 4.49 11.81 1.77
CA SER A 56 3.53 12.38 2.72
C SER A 56 4.11 12.59 4.12
N SER A 57 3.51 13.50 4.89
CA SER A 57 3.83 13.65 6.32
C SER A 57 3.38 12.41 7.12
N GLU A 58 3.89 12.24 8.35
CA GLU A 58 3.48 11.10 9.19
C GLU A 58 1.98 11.15 9.53
N GLU A 59 1.45 12.34 9.84
CA GLU A 59 0.01 12.55 10.07
C GLU A 59 -0.83 12.23 8.83
N GLU A 60 -0.41 12.70 7.65
CA GLU A 60 -1.10 12.40 6.39
C GLU A 60 -1.07 10.91 6.08
N PHE A 61 0.05 10.25 6.34
CA PHE A 61 0.19 8.80 6.15
C PHE A 61 -0.81 8.04 7.04
N GLN A 62 -0.84 8.35 8.35
CA GLN A 62 -1.77 7.69 9.27
C GLN A 62 -3.23 7.97 8.85
N LYS A 63 -3.56 9.21 8.50
CA LYS A 63 -4.93 9.59 8.13
C LYS A 63 -5.42 8.95 6.84
N LYS A 64 -4.59 8.93 5.79
CA LYS A 64 -5.00 8.53 4.44
C LYS A 64 -4.82 7.03 4.17
N PHE A 65 -3.80 6.41 4.75
CA PHE A 65 -3.45 5.02 4.45
C PHE A 65 -3.80 4.04 5.58
N ILE A 66 -3.82 4.48 6.84
CA ILE A 66 -4.09 3.61 7.99
C ILE A 66 -5.53 3.77 8.53
N LEU A 67 -6.06 5.00 8.59
CA LEU A 67 -7.38 5.30 9.18
C LEU A 67 -8.54 5.32 8.18
N GLN A 68 -8.25 5.24 6.87
CA GLN A 68 -9.29 5.24 5.85
C GLN A 68 -9.82 3.80 5.71
N GLU A 69 -10.83 3.42 6.49
CA GLU A 69 -11.50 2.10 6.42
C GLU A 69 -12.02 1.76 5.01
#